data_AF-A0A6L6HQZ7-F1
#
_entry.id   AF-A0A6L6HQZ7-F1
#
_cell.length_a   1.000
_cell.length_b   1.000
_cell.length_c   1.000
_cell.angle_alpha   90.00
_cell.angle_beta   90.00
_cell.angle_gamma   90.00
#
_symmetry.space_group_name_H-M   'P 1'
#
loop_
_entity.id
_entity.type
_entity.pdbx_description
1 polymer ?
#
loop_
_entity_poly.entity_id
_entity_poly.type
_entity_poly.pdbx_seq_one_letter_code
_entity_poly.pdbx_strand_id
1 'polypeptide(L)'
;MAGDHPARADGKPVASAEAAMDPGEAIAVAEGLFWSYVKDLKRHEAALEARQSGAVDPAELKEAMQTAKVVREAVGLLMAERNRVDKLRKDIAGGVGGGSLDLDAARDEIGHRLACLRRAGGG
;
A
#
# COMPACT_ATOMS: atom_id res chain seq x y z
N MET A 1 6.88 -25.13 43.35
CA MET A 1 6.86 -25.55 41.94
C MET A 1 6.84 -24.29 41.09
N ALA A 2 8.01 -23.91 40.59
CA ALA A 2 8.21 -22.69 39.81
C ALA A 2 7.75 -22.95 38.37
N GLY A 3 6.78 -22.17 37.90
CA GLY A 3 6.33 -22.20 36.52
C GLY A 3 7.31 -21.40 35.66
N ASP A 4 8.13 -22.12 34.90
CA ASP A 4 8.97 -21.58 33.85
C ASP A 4 8.09 -21.10 32.69
N HIS A 5 7.98 -19.79 32.50
CA HIS A 5 7.33 -19.18 31.34
C HIS A 5 8.43 -18.81 30.35
N PRO A 6 8.44 -19.36 29.12
CA PRO A 6 9.45 -18.99 28.15
C PRO A 6 9.26 -17.52 27.77
N ALA A 7 10.32 -16.74 28.00
CA ALA A 7 10.42 -15.36 27.57
C ALA A 7 10.07 -15.26 26.08
N ARG A 8 9.16 -14.35 25.76
CA ARG A 8 8.86 -13.96 24.37
C ARG A 8 10.20 -13.60 23.72
N ALA A 9 10.55 -14.33 22.66
CA ALA A 9 11.71 -14.04 21.85
C ALA A 9 11.61 -12.58 21.38
N ASP A 10 12.53 -11.76 21.85
CA ASP A 10 12.76 -10.42 21.34
C ASP A 10 12.97 -10.55 19.84
N GLY A 11 11.97 -10.11 19.08
CA GLY A 11 12.05 -9.97 17.64
C GLY A 11 13.13 -8.95 17.35
N LYS A 12 14.35 -9.45 17.14
CA LYS A 12 15.48 -8.66 16.66
C LYS A 12 14.98 -7.88 15.44
N PRO A 13 15.08 -6.54 15.41
CA PRO A 13 14.65 -5.80 14.26
C PRO A 13 15.51 -6.31 13.10
N VAL A 14 14.87 -6.92 12.12
CA VAL A 14 15.50 -7.20 10.83
C VAL A 14 15.68 -5.81 10.21
N ALA A 15 16.77 -5.14 10.59
CA ALA A 15 17.32 -4.06 9.80
C ALA A 15 17.75 -4.71 8.49
N SER A 16 16.80 -4.83 7.56
CA SER A 16 17.07 -5.27 6.21
C SER A 16 17.99 -4.20 5.64
N ALA A 17 19.24 -4.57 5.45
CA ALA A 17 20.26 -3.73 4.83
C ALA A 17 19.93 -3.58 3.34
N GLU A 18 18.87 -2.84 3.04
CA GLU A 18 18.70 -2.12 1.79
C GLU A 18 19.13 -0.68 2.09
N ALA A 19 20.42 -0.40 1.95
CA ALA A 19 20.79 0.95 1.54
C ALA A 19 20.39 1.06 0.05
N ALA A 20 19.09 1.13 -0.26
CA ALA A 20 18.61 0.91 -1.63
C ALA A 20 17.54 1.94 -2.01
N MET A 21 18.03 3.11 -2.44
CA MET A 21 17.28 4.22 -3.04
C MET A 21 16.23 4.87 -2.12
N ASP A 22 16.17 6.20 -2.15
CA ASP A 22 15.09 6.89 -1.46
C ASP A 22 13.73 6.45 -2.05
N PRO A 23 12.71 6.11 -1.25
CA PRO A 23 11.42 5.67 -1.78
C PRO A 23 10.77 6.69 -2.72
N GLY A 24 10.97 7.98 -2.48
CA GLY A 24 10.51 9.04 -3.38
C GLY A 24 11.24 9.02 -4.73
N GLU A 25 12.55 8.82 -4.70
CA GLU A 25 13.37 8.62 -5.92
C GLU A 25 12.92 7.37 -6.71
N ALA A 26 12.65 6.26 -6.03
CA ALA A 26 12.14 5.04 -6.65
C ALA A 26 10.82 5.27 -7.41
N ILE A 27 9.89 5.98 -6.77
CA ILE A 27 8.60 6.32 -7.35
C ILE A 27 8.78 7.26 -8.55
N ALA A 28 9.65 8.27 -8.44
CA ALA A 28 9.91 9.21 -9.52
C ALA A 28 10.49 8.52 -10.76
N VAL A 29 11.41 7.56 -10.58
CA VAL A 29 11.96 6.76 -11.68
C VAL A 29 10.86 5.90 -12.32
N ALA A 30 10.04 5.22 -11.51
CA ALA A 30 8.95 4.39 -12.01
C ALA A 30 7.89 5.21 -12.78
N GLU A 31 7.56 6.41 -12.29
CA GLU A 31 6.67 7.35 -12.97
C GLU A 31 7.25 7.78 -14.33
N GLY A 32 8.54 8.13 -14.37
CA GLY A 32 9.22 8.48 -15.61
C GLY A 32 9.18 7.35 -16.65
N LEU A 33 9.46 6.12 -16.23
CA LEU A 33 9.39 4.93 -17.10
C LEU A 33 7.96 4.68 -17.60
N PHE A 34 6.96 4.79 -16.72
CA PHE A 34 5.56 4.65 -17.09
C PHE A 34 5.16 5.62 -18.20
N TRP A 35 5.48 6.91 -18.03
CA TRP A 35 5.16 7.92 -19.03
C TRP A 35 5.95 7.74 -20.33
N SER A 36 7.18 7.22 -20.27
CA SER A 36 7.93 6.85 -21.46
C SER A 36 7.19 5.78 -22.26
N TYR A 37 6.72 4.70 -21.62
CA TYR A 37 5.98 3.65 -22.31
C TYR A 37 4.64 4.13 -22.88
N VAL A 38 3.92 4.99 -22.15
CA VAL A 38 2.69 5.63 -22.67
C VAL A 38 2.99 6.49 -23.90
N LYS A 39 4.11 7.24 -23.89
CA LYS A 39 4.53 8.05 -25.02
C LYS A 39 4.87 7.18 -26.23
N ASP A 40 5.55 6.07 -26.03
CA ASP A 40 5.89 5.14 -27.11
C ASP A 40 4.65 4.46 -27.68
N LEU A 41 3.69 4.06 -26.83
CA LEU A 41 2.39 3.56 -27.30
C LEU A 41 1.67 4.57 -28.19
N LYS A 42 1.58 5.83 -27.76
CA LYS A 42 0.94 6.90 -28.55
C LYS A 42 1.65 7.14 -29.89
N ARG A 43 2.97 6.97 -29.93
CA ARG A 43 3.74 7.07 -31.19
C ARG A 43 3.37 5.94 -32.14
N HIS A 44 3.26 4.71 -31.65
CA HIS A 44 2.82 3.58 -32.46
C HIS A 44 1.39 3.78 -32.97
N GLU A 45 0.46 4.25 -32.14
CA GLU A 45 -0.93 4.57 -32.54
C GLU A 45 -0.95 5.62 -33.65
N ALA A 46 -0.24 6.74 -33.48
CA ALA A 46 -0.18 7.80 -34.48
C ALA A 46 0.44 7.32 -35.81
N ALA A 47 1.47 6.46 -35.76
CA ALA A 47 2.08 5.90 -36.96
C ALA A 47 1.11 4.98 -37.73
N LEU A 48 0.29 4.21 -37.01
CA LEU A 48 -0.74 3.36 -37.61
C LEU A 48 -1.89 4.19 -38.19
N GLU A 49 -2.36 5.24 -37.49
CA GLU A 49 -3.45 6.12 -37.94
C GLU A 49 -3.08 6.99 -39.15
N ALA A 50 -1.82 7.43 -39.24
CA ALA A 50 -1.35 8.25 -40.36
C ALA A 50 -1.33 7.49 -41.71
N ARG A 51 -1.48 6.17 -41.72
CA ARG A 51 -1.54 5.38 -42.96
C ARG A 51 -2.93 5.46 -43.58
N GLN A 52 -3.00 6.06 -44.77
CA GLN A 52 -4.25 6.27 -45.51
C GLN A 52 -4.81 5.02 -46.22
N SER A 53 -3.97 4.02 -46.55
CA SER A 53 -4.39 2.67 -46.93
C SER A 53 -3.14 1.81 -47.19
N GLY A 54 -3.00 0.66 -46.55
CA GLY A 54 -1.91 -0.27 -46.82
C GLY A 54 -1.80 -1.36 -45.77
N ALA A 55 -1.27 -2.52 -46.16
CA ALA A 55 -0.94 -3.59 -45.22
C ALA A 55 0.02 -3.04 -44.15
N VAL A 56 -0.36 -3.17 -42.88
CA VAL A 56 0.50 -2.85 -41.74
C VAL A 56 1.66 -3.82 -41.75
N ASP A 57 2.89 -3.32 -41.57
CA ASP A 57 4.04 -4.21 -41.40
C ASP A 57 3.80 -5.10 -40.16
N PRO A 58 3.80 -6.44 -40.29
CA PRO A 58 3.62 -7.34 -39.16
C PRO A 58 4.60 -7.09 -38.01
N ALA A 59 5.81 -6.59 -38.29
CA ALA A 59 6.79 -6.23 -37.26
C ALA A 59 6.33 -5.00 -36.47
N GLU A 60 5.93 -3.92 -37.15
CA GLU A 60 5.41 -2.69 -36.52
C GLU A 60 4.18 -2.98 -35.66
N LEU A 61 3.24 -3.79 -36.18
CA LEU A 61 2.05 -4.19 -35.44
C LEU A 61 2.41 -4.97 -34.17
N LYS A 62 3.36 -5.89 -34.27
CA LYS A 62 3.82 -6.69 -33.13
C LYS A 62 4.46 -5.81 -32.06
N GLU A 63 5.28 -4.84 -32.45
CA GLU A 63 5.88 -3.88 -31.51
C GLU A 63 4.80 -3.05 -30.80
N ALA A 64 3.85 -2.49 -31.55
CA ALA A 64 2.73 -1.72 -30.99
C ALA A 64 1.93 -2.56 -29.97
N MET A 65 1.62 -3.82 -30.31
CA MET A 65 0.92 -4.75 -29.42
C MET A 65 1.73 -5.06 -28.15
N GLN A 66 3.05 -5.23 -28.27
CA GLN A 66 3.91 -5.51 -27.14
C GLN A 66 4.00 -4.29 -26.20
N THR A 67 4.15 -3.09 -26.76
CA THR A 67 4.14 -1.84 -25.97
C THR A 67 2.79 -1.65 -25.27
N ALA A 68 1.67 -1.90 -25.97
CA ALA A 68 0.33 -1.84 -25.39
C ALA A 68 0.14 -2.83 -24.22
N LYS A 69 0.70 -4.04 -24.35
CA LYS A 69 0.68 -5.05 -23.29
C LYS A 69 1.47 -4.59 -22.07
N VAL A 70 2.69 -4.10 -22.26
CA VAL A 70 3.56 -3.60 -21.19
C VAL A 70 2.89 -2.46 -20.43
N VAL A 71 2.30 -1.49 -21.15
CA VAL A 71 1.56 -0.38 -20.52
C VAL A 71 0.38 -0.90 -19.70
N ARG A 72 -0.40 -1.85 -20.23
CA ARG A 72 -1.55 -2.43 -19.52
C ARG A 72 -1.13 -3.14 -18.23
N GLU A 73 -0.04 -3.90 -18.28
CA GLU A 73 0.53 -4.59 -17.11
C GLU A 73 1.01 -3.57 -16.06
N ALA A 74 1.71 -2.51 -16.49
CA ALA A 74 2.15 -1.43 -15.61
C ALA A 74 0.98 -0.72 -14.91
N VAL A 75 -0.09 -0.40 -15.64
CA VAL A 75 -1.33 0.18 -15.07
C VAL A 75 -1.96 -0.78 -14.05
N GLY A 76 -2.00 -2.08 -14.35
CA GLY A 76 -2.50 -3.09 -13.43
C GLY A 76 -1.73 -3.13 -12.11
N LEU A 77 -0.39 -3.06 -12.17
CA LEU A 77 0.48 -2.99 -10.98
C LEU A 77 0.26 -1.71 -10.17
N LEU A 78 0.15 -0.57 -10.83
CA LEU A 78 -0.15 0.73 -10.18
C LEU A 78 -1.49 0.71 -9.44
N MET A 79 -2.52 0.12 -10.04
CA MET A 79 -3.84 -0.02 -9.39
C MET A 79 -3.79 -0.97 -8.20
N ALA A 80 -3.06 -2.08 -8.31
CA ALA A 80 -2.87 -3.00 -7.19
C ALA A 80 -2.16 -2.31 -6.02
N GLU A 81 -1.12 -1.52 -6.28
CA GLU A 81 -0.39 -0.81 -5.25
C GLU A 81 -1.22 0.31 -4.62
N ARG A 82 -1.98 1.07 -5.42
CA ARG A 82 -2.95 2.04 -4.92
C ARG A 82 -3.90 1.41 -3.91
N ASN A 83 -4.47 0.26 -4.25
CA ASN A 83 -5.40 -0.44 -3.37
C ASN A 83 -4.72 -0.90 -2.07
N ARG A 84 -3.45 -1.33 -2.12
CA ARG A 84 -2.67 -1.67 -0.92
C ARG A 84 -2.43 -0.45 -0.05
N VAL A 85 -2.00 0.67 -0.62
CA VAL A 85 -1.79 1.93 0.10
C VAL A 85 -3.08 2.41 0.75
N ASP A 86 -4.21 2.37 0.03
CA ASP A 86 -5.49 2.79 0.58
C ASP A 86 -5.97 1.87 1.71
N LYS A 87 -5.67 0.57 1.63
CA LYS A 87 -5.90 -0.37 2.73
C LYS A 87 -5.03 -0.03 3.95
N LEU A 88 -3.72 0.14 3.74
CA LEU A 88 -2.79 0.50 4.82
C LEU A 88 -3.16 1.82 5.49
N ARG A 89 -3.60 2.83 4.71
CA ARG A 89 -4.09 4.11 5.26
C ARG A 89 -5.31 3.90 6.17
N LYS A 90 -6.24 3.04 5.79
CA LYS A 90 -7.41 2.69 6.62
C LYS A 90 -7.01 1.94 7.89
N ASP A 91 -6.07 1.00 7.76
CA ASP A 91 -5.58 0.20 8.89
C ASP A 91 -4.81 1.08 9.90
N ILE A 92 -3.97 2.01 9.42
CA ILE A 92 -3.23 2.99 10.24
C ILE A 92 -4.16 3.97 10.95
N ALA A 93 -5.21 4.45 10.25
CA ALA A 93 -6.21 5.33 10.86
C ALA A 93 -6.95 4.66 12.03
N GLY A 94 -6.80 3.33 12.19
CA GLY A 94 -7.38 2.54 13.25
C GLY A 94 -8.87 2.34 13.02
N GLY A 95 -9.35 1.10 13.11
CA GLY A 95 -10.78 0.79 13.19
C GLY A 95 -11.47 1.31 14.47
N VAL A 96 -10.91 2.33 15.11
CA VAL A 96 -11.47 3.04 16.25
C VAL A 96 -11.98 4.35 15.67
N GLY A 97 -13.30 4.49 15.54
CA GLY A 97 -13.92 5.71 15.00
C GLY A 97 -13.27 6.95 15.61
N GLY A 98 -13.03 7.99 14.80
CA GLY A 98 -12.10 9.11 15.04
C GLY A 98 -12.30 9.99 16.29
N GLY A 99 -12.98 9.51 17.33
CA GLY A 99 -12.89 10.03 18.69
C GLY A 99 -11.63 9.53 19.39
N SER A 100 -10.99 10.41 20.15
CA SER A 100 -9.93 10.04 21.09
C SER A 100 -10.54 9.22 22.23
N LEU A 101 -9.96 8.05 22.52
CA LEU A 101 -10.26 7.32 23.75
C LEU A 101 -9.59 8.06 24.93
N ASP A 102 -10.40 8.72 25.76
CA ASP A 102 -9.92 9.31 27.01
C ASP A 102 -9.72 8.20 28.05
N LEU A 103 -8.46 7.78 28.21
CA LEU A 103 -8.09 6.73 29.14
C LEU A 103 -8.22 7.16 30.60
N ASP A 104 -8.18 8.46 30.90
CA ASP A 104 -8.28 8.96 32.26
C ASP A 104 -9.75 8.98 32.70
N ALA A 105 -10.65 9.48 31.86
CA ALA A 105 -12.10 9.37 32.11
C ALA A 105 -12.56 7.91 32.19
N ALA A 106 -11.99 7.03 31.37
CA ALA A 106 -12.29 5.59 31.43
C ALA A 106 -11.80 4.95 32.74
N ARG A 107 -10.63 5.35 33.26
CA ARG A 107 -10.11 4.89 34.55
C ARG A 107 -10.99 5.35 35.70
N ASP A 108 -11.43 6.61 35.68
CA ASP A 108 -12.31 7.16 36.70
C ASP A 108 -13.64 6.40 36.77
N GLU A 109 -14.24 6.13 35.60
CA GLU A 109 -15.49 5.35 35.52
C GLU A 109 -15.31 3.91 36.04
N ILE A 110 -14.20 3.24 35.72
CA ILE A 110 -13.89 1.91 36.26
C ILE A 110 -13.71 1.97 37.79
N GLY A 111 -12.94 2.96 38.28
CA GLY A 111 -12.73 3.18 39.71
C GLY A 111 -14.03 3.40 40.48
N HIS A 112 -14.93 4.19 39.90
CA HIS A 112 -16.27 4.41 40.42
C HIS A 112 -17.07 3.11 40.53
N ARG A 113 -17.15 2.33 39.43
CA ARG A 113 -17.86 1.03 39.40
C ARG A 113 -17.30 0.07 40.45
N LEU A 114 -15.98 -0.03 40.56
CA LEU A 114 -15.33 -0.88 41.56
C LEU A 114 -15.64 -0.44 42.99
N ALA A 115 -15.68 0.87 43.26
CA ALA A 115 -16.04 1.39 44.57
C ALA A 115 -17.51 1.07 44.92
N CYS A 116 -18.43 1.17 43.96
CA CYS A 116 -19.82 0.74 44.13
C CYS A 116 -19.91 -0.75 44.48
N LEU A 117 -19.16 -1.60 43.78
CA LEU A 117 -19.12 -3.04 44.05
C LEU A 117 -18.55 -3.35 45.44
N ARG A 118 -17.45 -2.70 45.87
CA ARG A 118 -16.90 -2.88 47.22
C ARG A 118 -17.90 -2.50 48.31
N ARG A 119 -18.59 -1.37 48.15
CA ARG A 119 -19.63 -0.94 49.09
C ARG A 119 -20.79 -1.94 49.15
N ALA A 120 -21.20 -2.50 48.02
CA ALA A 120 -22.24 -3.53 47.99
C ALA A 120 -21.80 -4.86 48.64
N GLY A 121 -20.50 -5.16 48.65
CA GLY A 121 -19.93 -6.38 49.25
C GLY A 121 -19.64 -6.32 50.75
N GLY A 122 -19.81 -5.17 51.42
CA GLY A 122 -19.61 -5.02 52.87
C GLY A 122 -18.26 -4.43 53.32
N GLY A 123 -17.44 -3.92 52.38
CA GLY A 123 -16.14 -3.29 52.68
C GLY A 123 -14.96 -4.09 52.17
#